data_AF-A0A1V5T8J4-F1
#
_entry.id   AF-A0A1V5T8J4-F1
#
_cell.length_a   1.000
_cell.length_b   1.000
_cell.length_c   1.000
_cell.angle_alpha   90.00
_cell.angle_beta   90.00
_cell.angle_gamma   90.00
#
_symmetry.space_group_name_H-M   'P 1'
#
loop_
_entity.id
_entity.type
_entity.pdbx_description
1 polymer ?
#
loop_
_entity_poly.entity_id
_entity_poly.type
_entity_poly.pdbx_seq_one_letter_code
_entity_poly.pdbx_strand_id
1 'polypeptide(L)' 'MKALYCDICRNEIEQPVKRRNYFHIREFDICEPCKDTIDARLRPILRNHFPYSPEWYEQQLMSLIEKGITAKKP' A
#
# COMPACT_ATOMS: atom_id res chain seq x y z
N MET A 1 18.12 6.57 15.49
CA MET A 1 16.88 6.68 14.69
C MET A 1 16.30 5.28 14.58
N LYS A 2 15.00 5.09 14.80
CA LYS A 2 14.38 3.78 14.56
C LYS A 2 14.25 3.58 13.05
N ALA A 3 14.81 2.50 12.53
CA ALA A 3 14.60 2.09 11.15
C ALA A 3 13.11 1.84 10.92
N LEU A 4 12.55 2.40 9.85
CA LEU A 4 11.19 2.15 9.39
C LEU A 4 11.26 1.05 8.34
N TYR A 5 10.38 0.06 8.42
CA TYR A 5 10.33 -1.05 7.47
C TYR A 5 8.98 -1.04 6.76
N CYS A 6 8.98 -1.44 5.50
CA CYS A 6 7.72 -1.63 4.79
C CYS A 6 7.04 -2.93 5.22
N ASP A 7 5.77 -2.89 5.60
CA ASP A 7 5.01 -4.08 6.02
C ASP A 7 4.82 -5.11 4.90
N ILE A 8 4.86 -4.68 3.64
CA ILE A 8 4.69 -5.54 2.46
C ILE A 8 6.00 -6.22 2.09
N CYS A 9 7.06 -5.46 1.85
CA CYS A 9 8.32 -6.01 1.35
C CYS A 9 9.36 -6.31 2.42
N ARG A 10 9.15 -5.83 3.66
CA ARG A 10 10.07 -5.91 4.81
C ARG A 10 11.43 -5.25 4.60
N ASN A 11 11.60 -4.51 3.51
CA ASN A 11 12.80 -3.71 3.29
C ASN A 11 12.78 -2.47 4.17
N GLU A 12 13.97 -2.02 4.58
CA GLU A 12 14.15 -0.76 5.27
C GLU A 12 13.79 0.41 4.33
N ILE A 13 13.08 1.40 4.87
CA ILE A 13 12.75 2.65 4.20
C ILE A 13 13.86 3.64 4.55
N GLU A 14 14.84 3.74 3.66
CA GLU A 14 15.95 4.68 3.82
C GLU A 14 15.45 6.13 3.79
N GLN A 15 15.85 6.92 4.79
CA GLN A 15 15.50 8.34 4.91
C GLN A 15 13.99 8.60 4.76
N PRO A 16 13.14 8.10 5.66
CA PRO A 16 11.69 8.12 5.49
C PRO A 16 11.15 9.55 5.50
N VAL A 17 10.69 10.01 4.34
CA VAL A 17 9.99 11.27 4.10
C VAL A 17 8.52 10.96 3.80
N LYS A 18 7.66 11.31 4.74
CA LYS A 18 6.21 11.08 4.65
C LYS A 18 5.63 11.67 3.37
N ARG A 19 4.82 10.88 2.65
CA ARG A 19 4.19 11.18 1.34
C ARG A 19 5.16 11.29 0.16
N ARG A 20 6.45 10.97 0.33
CA ARG A 20 7.44 10.91 -0.75
C ARG A 20 7.88 9.47 -0.99
N ASN A 21 8.75 8.94 -0.13
CA ASN A 21 9.24 7.55 -0.20
C ASN A 21 8.59 6.63 0.86
N TYR A 22 7.76 7.20 1.74
CA TYR A 22 7.08 6.54 2.84
C TYR A 22 5.61 6.93 2.89
N PHE A 23 4.72 5.95 3.01
CA PHE A 23 3.28 6.14 3.07
C PHE A 23 2.70 5.35 4.23
N HIS A 24 2.03 6.06 5.14
CA HIS A 24 1.30 5.46 6.24
C HIS A 24 -0.18 5.35 5.84
N ILE A 25 -0.66 4.13 5.66
CA ILE A 25 -2.05 3.83 5.28
C ILE A 25 -2.68 3.02 6.40
N ARG A 26 -3.58 3.67 7.15
CA ARG A 26 -4.14 3.16 8.41
C ARG A 26 -3.01 2.74 9.36
N GLU A 27 -2.88 1.46 9.70
CA GLU A 27 -1.83 0.90 10.55
C GLU A 27 -0.57 0.46 9.78
N PHE A 28 -0.56 0.55 8.45
CA PHE A 28 0.50 0.00 7.60
C PHE A 28 1.48 1.06 7.11
N ASP A 29 2.76 0.72 7.19
CA ASP A 29 3.90 1.46 6.67
C ASP A 29 4.33 0.86 5.32
N ILE A 30 4.21 1.66 4.26
CA ILE A 30 4.41 1.19 2.89
C ILE A 30 5.47 2.05 2.20
N CYS A 31 6.47 1.41 1.60
CA CYS A 31 7.45 2.10 0.76
C CYS A 31 6.86 2.47 -0.61
N GLU A 32 7.43 3.48 -1.25
CA GLU A 32 7.03 3.94 -2.58
C GLU A 32 6.87 2.82 -3.62
N PRO A 33 7.83 1.87 -3.82
CA PRO A 33 7.67 0.80 -4.79
C PRO A 33 6.45 -0.11 -4.54
N CYS A 34 6.15 -0.41 -3.28
CA CYS A 34 5.00 -1.24 -2.94
C CYS A 34 3.69 -0.47 -3.13
N LYS A 35 3.67 0.83 -2.80
CA LYS A 35 2.53 1.69 -3.07
C LYS A 35 2.25 1.80 -4.57
N ASP A 36 3.27 2.02 -5.39
CA ASP A 36 3.10 2.12 -6.84
C ASP A 36 2.54 0.83 -7.45
N THR A 37 2.97 -0.32 -6.93
CA THR A 37 2.42 -1.62 -7.31
C THR A 37 0.94 -1.75 -6.94
N ILE A 38 0.55 -1.30 -5.75
CA ILE A 38 -0.86 -1.27 -5.32
C ILE A 38 -1.67 -0.35 -6.23
N ASP A 39 -1.20 0.87 -6.48
CA ASP A 39 -1.89 1.84 -7.32
C ASP A 39 -2.06 1.33 -8.75
N ALA A 40 -1.04 0.67 -9.31
CA ALA A 40 -1.11 0.06 -10.63
C ALA A 40 -2.20 -1.02 -10.72
N ARG A 41 -2.39 -1.80 -9.65
CA ARG A 41 -3.46 -2.81 -9.55
C ARG A 41 -4.84 -2.19 -9.30
N LEU A 42 -4.89 -1.08 -8.57
CA LEU A 42 -6.13 -0.42 -8.17
C LEU A 42 -6.74 0.40 -9.31
N ARG A 43 -5.92 1.05 -10.14
CA ARG A 43 -6.37 1.86 -11.29
C ARG A 43 -7.37 1.16 -12.22
N PRO A 44 -7.14 -0.07 -12.74
CA PRO A 44 -8.12 -0.73 -13.59
C PRO A 44 -9.40 -1.11 -12.84
N ILE A 45 -9.32 -1.45 -11.55
CA ILE A 45 -10.48 -1.78 -10.71
C ILE A 45 -11.37 -0.54 -10.54
N LEU A 46 -10.76 0.62 -10.25
CA LEU A 46 -11.47 1.89 -10.12
C LEU A 46 -12.17 2.32 -11.40
N ARG A 47 -11.51 2.15 -12.56
CA ARG A 47 -12.09 2.53 -13.85
C ARG A 47 -13.33 1.72 -14.22
N ASN A 48 -13.42 0.48 -13.73
CA ASN A 48 -14.48 -0.46 -14.09
C ASN A 48 -15.61 -0.54 -13.03
N HIS A 49 -15.49 0.19 -11.91
CA HIS A 49 -16.47 0.13 -10.83
C HIS A 49 -17.35 1.38 -10.78
N PHE A 50 -18.66 1.16 -10.88
CA PHE A 50 -19.68 2.18 -10.67
C PHE A 50 -20.89 1.55 -9.95
N PRO A 51 -21.46 2.21 -8.92
CA PRO A 51 -21.09 3.53 -8.39
C PRO A 51 -19.80 3.51 -7.56
N TYR A 52 -19.00 4.57 -7.66
CA TYR A 52 -17.86 4.75 -6.76
C TYR A 52 -18.34 5.13 -5.36
N SER A 53 -17.83 4.46 -4.32
CA SER A 53 -17.92 4.93 -2.93
C SER A 53 -16.54 4.94 -2.25
N PRO A 54 -16.28 5.90 -1.35
CA PRO A 54 -15.05 5.93 -0.55
C PRO A 54 -14.83 4.66 0.27
N GLU A 55 -15.89 4.10 0.86
CA GLU A 55 -15.82 2.90 1.69
C GLU A 55 -15.39 1.68 0.85
N TRP A 56 -15.92 1.55 -0.36
CA TRP A 56 -15.53 0.48 -1.27
C TRP A 56 -14.06 0.64 -1.70
N TYR A 57 -13.63 1.87 -2.02
CA TYR A 57 -12.23 2.14 -2.36
C TYR A 57 -11.29 1.70 -1.23
N GLU A 58 -11.61 2.06 0.01
CA GLU A 58 -10.83 1.64 1.17
C GLU A 58 -10.79 0.12 1.31
N GLN A 59 -11.91 -0.58 1.13
CA GLN A 59 -11.94 -2.04 1.16
C GLN A 59 -11.03 -2.66 0.09
N GLN A 60 -11.04 -2.13 -1.14
CA GLN A 60 -10.15 -2.61 -2.21
C GLN A 60 -8.68 -2.35 -1.88
N LEU A 61 -8.36 -1.15 -1.40
CA LEU A 61 -7.01 -0.76 -1.00
C LEU A 61 -6.48 -1.68 0.11
N MET A 62 -7.27 -1.91 1.17
CA MET A 62 -6.89 -2.80 2.28
C MET A 62 -6.73 -4.24 1.82
N SER A 63 -7.63 -4.73 0.95
CA SER A 63 -7.51 -6.07 0.39
C SER A 63 -6.21 -6.26 -0.41
N LEU A 64 -5.78 -5.24 -1.16
CA LEU A 64 -4.51 -5.29 -1.90
C LEU A 64 -3.29 -5.26 -0.99
N ILE A 65 -3.34 -4.49 0.10
CA ILE A 65 -2.28 -4.43 1.11
C ILE A 65 -2.15 -5.78 1.82
N GLU A 66 -3.24 -6.34 2.33
CA GLU A 66 -3.26 -7.65 3.00
C GLU A 66 -2.75 -8.77 2.08
N LYS A 67 -3.14 -8.75 0.80
CA LYS A 67 -2.60 -9.69 -0.21
C LYS A 67 -1.10 -9.50 -0.42
N GLY A 68 -0.61 -8.26 -0.43
CA GLY A 68 0.82 -7.96 -0.51
C GLY A 68 1.60 -8.53 0.67
N ILE A 69 1.07 -8.36 1.88
CA ILE A 69 1.69 -8.86 3.13
C ILE A 69 1.72 -10.39 3.14
N THR A 70 0.61 -11.04 2.76
CA THR A 70 0.49 -12.50 2.76
C THR A 70 1.34 -13.17 1.69
N ALA A 71 1.41 -12.60 0.47
CA ALA A 71 2.21 -13.14 -0.62
C ALA A 71 3.73 -13.12 -0.37
N LYS A 72 4.20 -12.28 0.56
CA LYS A 72 5.59 -12.15 0.98
C LYS A 72 5.90 -12.87 2.29
N LYS A 73 4.96 -13.65 2.84
CA LYS A 73 5.28 -14.58 3.93
C LYS A 73 6.23 -15.66 3.39
N PRO A 74 7.35 -15.96 4.08
CA PRO A 74 8.27 -17.01 3.68
C PRO A 74 7.59 -18.38 3.67
#